data_AF-A0A2V8T3K5-F1
#
_entry.id   AF-A0A2V8T3K5-F1
#
_cell.length_a   1.000
_cell.length_b   1.000
_cell.length_c   1.000
_cell.angle_alpha   90.00
_cell.angle_beta   90.00
_cell.angle_gamma   90.00
#
_symmetry.space_group_name_H-M   'P 1'
#
loop_
_entity.id
_entity.type
_entity.pdbx_description
1 polymer ?
#
loop_
_entity_poly.entity_id
_entity_poly.type
_entity_poly.pdbx_seq_one_letter_code
_entity_poly.pdbx_strand_id
1 'polypeptide(L)'
;MVQARWGHLNRDFSSLTRVQSIFLDGHFVVEQAARNRAGRFFNFNGTAGIWRRKCIESAGGWQHDTLTEDLDLSYRAQMAGWRFLFLPDVVAPGELPVEMNAFKSQQHRWAKGSIQTGLKLLPSILRSRLPLGIKTEAFFHLTSNLAYLLMVAVSLLYFPVMRIREKMEWHRLLALDLPIFLLGTGSVLAFYLLSQKEVRGSWKGTLRDLPCLMAVGMGLCVNNSQAVLEALLGRRT
;
A
#
# COMPACT_ATOMS: atom_id res chain seq x y z
N MET A 1 -9.05 14.80 11.16
CA MET A 1 -9.37 14.57 9.73
C MET A 1 -10.42 13.49 9.67
N VAL A 2 -11.41 13.58 8.77
CA VAL A 2 -12.37 12.51 8.52
C VAL A 2 -12.21 12.05 7.07
N GLN A 3 -11.94 10.77 6.83
CA GLN A 3 -11.74 10.16 5.51
C GLN A 3 -12.91 9.23 5.20
N ALA A 4 -13.55 9.42 4.06
CA ALA A 4 -14.50 8.50 3.47
C ALA A 4 -13.77 7.48 2.57
N ARG A 5 -14.40 6.34 2.31
CA ARG A 5 -13.87 5.31 1.41
C ARG A 5 -14.07 5.72 -0.05
N TRP A 6 -13.12 5.37 -0.92
CA TRP A 6 -13.32 5.52 -2.36
C TRP A 6 -14.21 4.42 -2.94
N GLY A 7 -15.16 4.82 -3.77
CA GLY A 7 -15.88 3.95 -4.70
C GLY A 7 -15.31 4.08 -6.11
N HIS A 8 -15.60 3.10 -6.96
CA HIS A 8 -14.99 2.98 -8.29
C HIS A 8 -16.07 2.93 -9.36
N LEU A 9 -16.35 4.06 -10.02
CA LEU A 9 -17.41 4.19 -11.03
C LEU A 9 -17.15 3.33 -12.26
N ASN A 10 -15.89 3.24 -12.69
CA ASN A 10 -15.45 2.52 -13.88
C ASN A 10 -14.79 1.17 -13.56
N ARG A 11 -15.19 0.53 -12.45
CA ARG A 11 -14.64 -0.77 -12.01
C ARG A 11 -14.64 -1.82 -13.11
N ASP A 12 -15.76 -1.96 -13.80
CA ASP A 12 -15.98 -3.04 -14.76
C ASP A 12 -15.57 -2.65 -16.19
N PHE A 13 -14.93 -1.50 -16.38
CA PHE A 13 -14.50 -1.00 -17.70
C PHE A 13 -13.47 -1.93 -18.37
N SER A 14 -12.55 -2.50 -17.60
CA SER A 14 -11.48 -3.38 -18.11
C SER A 14 -10.95 -4.31 -17.01
N SER A 15 -10.17 -5.34 -17.38
CA SER A 15 -9.48 -6.17 -16.38
C SER A 15 -8.53 -5.37 -15.50
N LEU A 16 -7.90 -4.33 -16.08
CA LEU A 16 -7.00 -3.44 -15.36
C LEU A 16 -7.75 -2.63 -14.29
N THR A 17 -8.90 -2.03 -14.61
CA THR A 17 -9.71 -1.28 -13.64
C THR A 17 -10.32 -2.18 -12.57
N ARG A 18 -10.71 -3.41 -12.91
CA ARG A 18 -11.11 -4.41 -11.90
C ARG A 18 -9.99 -4.73 -10.91
N VAL A 19 -8.79 -5.02 -11.40
CA VAL A 19 -7.64 -5.32 -10.53
C VAL A 19 -7.30 -4.13 -9.63
N GLN A 20 -7.27 -2.92 -10.18
CA GLN A 20 -7.04 -1.69 -9.41
C GLN A 20 -8.08 -1.49 -8.31
N SER A 21 -9.36 -1.73 -8.61
CA SER A 21 -10.42 -1.65 -7.61
C SER A 21 -10.20 -2.63 -6.46
N ILE A 22 -9.72 -3.85 -6.75
CA ILE A 22 -9.42 -4.86 -5.72
C ILE A 22 -8.23 -4.42 -4.85
N PHE A 23 -7.17 -3.84 -5.45
CA PHE A 23 -6.04 -3.29 -4.70
C PHE A 23 -6.48 -2.19 -3.72
N LEU A 24 -7.24 -1.22 -4.22
CA LEU A 24 -7.72 -0.09 -3.41
C LEU A 24 -8.72 -0.54 -2.35
N ASP A 25 -9.65 -1.44 -2.67
CA ASP A 25 -10.59 -2.00 -1.70
C ASP A 25 -9.83 -2.71 -0.55
N GLY A 26 -8.73 -3.41 -0.86
CA GLY A 26 -7.85 -4.01 0.16
C GLY A 26 -7.28 -2.96 1.11
N HIS A 27 -6.72 -1.90 0.54
CA HIS A 27 -6.17 -0.78 1.30
C HIS A 27 -7.22 -0.10 2.20
N PHE A 28 -8.38 0.28 1.66
CA PHE A 28 -9.41 1.01 2.39
C PHE A 28 -10.10 0.15 3.46
N VAL A 29 -10.54 -1.06 3.08
CA VAL A 29 -11.45 -1.85 3.92
C VAL A 29 -10.72 -2.70 4.94
N VAL A 30 -9.50 -3.13 4.63
CA VAL A 30 -8.69 -3.90 5.57
C VAL A 30 -7.71 -2.97 6.27
N GLU A 31 -6.78 -2.37 5.54
CA GLU A 31 -5.64 -1.69 6.18
C GLU A 31 -6.04 -0.40 6.89
N GLN A 32 -6.75 0.50 6.21
CA GLN A 32 -7.12 1.81 6.77
C GLN A 32 -8.15 1.66 7.88
N ALA A 33 -9.13 0.77 7.69
CA ALA A 33 -10.09 0.42 8.73
C ALA A 33 -9.42 -0.21 9.95
N ALA A 34 -8.48 -1.14 9.76
CA ALA A 34 -7.75 -1.76 10.87
C ALA A 34 -6.90 -0.73 11.63
N ARG A 35 -6.17 0.14 10.91
CA ARG A 35 -5.37 1.21 11.54
C ARG A 35 -6.25 2.15 12.36
N ASN A 36 -7.36 2.63 11.80
CA ASN A 36 -8.28 3.51 12.51
C ASN A 36 -8.85 2.84 13.78
N ARG A 37 -9.36 1.60 13.67
CA ARG A 37 -9.94 0.87 14.81
C ARG A 37 -8.91 0.53 15.89
N ALA A 38 -7.66 0.27 15.50
CA ALA A 38 -6.56 -0.02 16.42
C ALA A 38 -5.87 1.23 16.99
N GLY A 39 -6.37 2.44 16.68
CA GLY A 39 -5.75 3.69 17.11
C GLY A 39 -4.34 3.90 16.57
N ARG A 40 -4.02 3.31 15.42
CA ARG A 40 -2.76 3.50 14.69
C ARG A 40 -2.88 4.68 13.74
N PHE A 41 -1.72 5.21 13.35
CA PHE A 41 -1.68 6.29 12.38
C PHE A 41 -2.05 5.78 11.00
N PHE A 42 -2.91 6.52 10.32
CA PHE A 42 -3.25 6.28 8.93
C PHE A 42 -3.26 7.60 8.16
N ASN A 43 -3.17 7.52 6.84
CA ASN A 43 -3.06 8.68 5.98
C ASN A 43 -4.42 9.15 5.46
N PHE A 44 -4.52 10.45 5.21
CA PHE A 44 -5.45 11.02 4.25
C PHE A 44 -4.97 10.61 2.84
N ASN A 45 -5.90 10.23 1.97
CA ASN A 45 -5.58 9.72 0.63
C ASN A 45 -5.63 10.81 -0.45
N GLY A 46 -5.49 12.09 -0.07
CA GLY A 46 -5.52 13.23 -1.00
C GLY A 46 -6.93 13.72 -1.37
N THR A 47 -7.94 12.86 -1.34
CA THR A 47 -9.34 13.21 -1.64
C THR A 47 -10.33 12.51 -0.71
N ALA A 48 -11.63 12.82 -0.87
CA ALA A 48 -12.72 12.19 -0.12
C ALA A 48 -12.59 12.32 1.41
N GLY A 49 -12.06 13.45 1.89
CA GLY A 49 -11.96 13.70 3.32
C GLY A 49 -12.02 15.18 3.67
N ILE A 50 -12.31 15.44 4.93
CA ILE A 50 -12.50 16.78 5.48
C ILE A 50 -11.50 17.02 6.60
N TRP A 51 -10.92 18.21 6.57
CA TRP A 51 -9.94 18.67 7.54
C TRP A 51 -10.47 19.84 8.35
N ARG A 52 -10.17 19.84 9.65
CA ARG A 52 -10.30 21.04 10.47
C ARG A 52 -9.16 21.97 10.10
N ARG A 53 -9.43 23.24 9.79
CA ARG A 53 -8.39 24.23 9.45
C ARG A 53 -7.27 24.30 10.51
N LYS A 54 -7.63 24.40 11.79
CA LYS A 54 -6.66 24.39 12.92
C LYS A 54 -5.74 23.16 12.93
N CYS A 55 -6.21 22.00 12.46
CA CYS A 55 -5.39 20.79 12.36
C CYS A 55 -4.27 20.97 11.35
N ILE A 56 -4.58 21.51 10.17
CA ILE A 56 -3.58 21.79 9.13
C ILE A 56 -2.57 22.83 9.64
N GLU A 57 -3.05 23.93 10.22
CA GLU A 57 -2.21 25.02 10.70
C GLU A 57 -1.25 24.54 11.81
N SER A 58 -1.76 23.86 12.84
CA SER A 58 -0.93 23.35 13.95
C SER A 58 0.05 22.25 13.55
N ALA A 59 -0.22 21.52 12.45
CA ALA A 59 0.70 20.51 11.93
C ALA A 59 1.85 21.12 11.11
N GLY A 60 1.83 22.44 10.84
CA GLY A 60 2.83 23.12 10.01
C GLY A 60 2.45 23.21 8.52
N GLY A 61 1.17 23.10 8.19
CA GLY A 61 0.65 23.29 6.83
C GLY A 61 1.00 22.18 5.84
N TRP A 62 0.68 22.42 4.57
CA TRP A 62 1.09 21.57 3.45
C TRP A 62 2.56 21.84 3.11
N GLN A 63 3.34 20.78 2.89
CA GLN A 63 4.76 20.87 2.55
C GLN A 63 5.00 20.18 1.21
N HIS A 64 5.81 20.81 0.34
CA HIS A 64 6.00 20.42 -1.06
C HIS A 64 7.27 19.58 -1.29
N ASP A 65 7.98 19.22 -0.21
CA ASP A 65 9.24 18.50 -0.24
C ASP A 65 9.08 16.97 -0.42
N THR A 66 7.83 16.48 -0.36
CA THR A 66 7.46 15.09 -0.64
C THR A 66 6.36 15.04 -1.69
N LEU A 67 6.40 14.06 -2.61
CA LEU A 67 5.34 13.87 -3.62
C LEU A 67 3.98 13.42 -3.06
N THR A 68 3.95 13.01 -1.79
CA THR A 68 2.74 12.63 -1.05
C THR A 68 2.57 13.56 0.14
N GLU A 69 2.27 14.83 -0.15
CA GLU A 69 2.07 15.88 0.87
C GLU A 69 0.90 15.56 1.83
N ASP A 70 -0.06 14.75 1.36
CA ASP A 70 -1.19 14.24 2.11
C ASP A 70 -0.77 13.24 3.19
N LEU A 71 0.07 12.26 2.85
CA LEU A 71 0.67 11.31 3.78
C LEU A 71 1.55 12.04 4.80
N ASP A 72 2.37 12.98 4.35
CA ASP A 72 3.26 13.76 5.20
C ASP A 72 2.47 14.59 6.23
N LEU A 73 1.47 15.35 5.79
CA LEU A 73 0.58 16.11 6.68
C LEU A 73 -0.16 15.20 7.66
N SER A 74 -0.57 14.02 7.21
CA SER A 74 -1.30 13.05 8.03
C SER A 74 -0.49 12.57 9.22
N TYR A 75 0.77 12.22 9.01
CA TYR A 75 1.65 11.80 10.10
C TYR A 75 2.00 12.96 11.03
N ARG A 76 2.33 14.14 10.50
CA ARG A 76 2.63 15.32 11.34
C ARG A 76 1.44 15.71 12.21
N ALA A 77 0.22 15.73 11.67
CA ALA A 77 -0.97 16.06 12.43
C ALA A 77 -1.24 15.04 13.55
N GLN A 78 -1.10 13.75 13.29
CA GLN A 78 -1.30 12.71 14.32
C GLN A 78 -0.20 12.73 15.38
N MET A 79 1.05 13.05 15.00
CA MET A 79 2.13 13.31 15.97
C MET A 79 1.86 14.54 16.85
N ALA A 80 1.17 15.55 16.33
CA ALA A 80 0.69 16.71 17.09
C ALA A 80 -0.56 16.41 17.94
N GLY A 81 -1.00 15.16 18.02
CA GLY A 81 -2.11 14.71 18.87
C GLY A 81 -3.49 14.78 18.21
N TRP A 82 -3.59 15.12 16.93
CA TRP A 82 -4.87 15.09 16.22
C TRP A 82 -5.35 13.67 15.98
N ARG A 83 -6.65 13.45 16.21
CA ARG A 83 -7.31 12.18 15.93
C ARG A 83 -7.95 12.18 14.55
N PHE A 84 -7.75 11.09 13.85
CA PHE A 84 -8.31 10.86 12.53
C PHE A 84 -9.44 9.84 12.65
N LEU A 85 -10.42 9.93 11.75
CA LEU A 85 -11.55 9.01 11.68
C LEU A 85 -11.73 8.54 10.24
N PHE A 86 -11.80 7.23 10.05
CA PHE A 86 -12.12 6.61 8.78
C PHE A 86 -13.56 6.09 8.80
N LEU A 87 -14.34 6.46 7.79
CA LEU A 87 -15.74 6.08 7.61
C LEU A 87 -15.85 5.09 6.44
N PRO A 88 -15.86 3.76 6.68
CA PRO A 88 -15.89 2.76 5.62
C PRO A 88 -17.22 2.74 4.85
N ASP A 89 -18.31 3.13 5.51
CA ASP A 89 -19.68 3.08 4.98
C ASP A 89 -20.04 4.33 4.16
N VAL A 90 -19.28 5.42 4.31
CA VAL A 90 -19.43 6.62 3.49
C VAL A 90 -18.55 6.47 2.26
N VAL A 91 -19.18 6.39 1.08
CA VAL A 91 -18.51 6.13 -0.19
C VAL A 91 -18.48 7.39 -1.04
N ALA A 92 -17.27 7.82 -1.42
CA ALA A 92 -17.06 8.89 -2.38
C ALA A 92 -16.79 8.29 -3.77
N PRO A 93 -17.60 8.57 -4.80
CA PRO A 93 -17.39 8.03 -6.14
C PRO A 93 -16.12 8.60 -6.78
N GLY A 94 -15.30 7.73 -7.37
CA GLY A 94 -14.09 8.09 -8.10
C GLY A 94 -13.87 7.20 -9.33
N GLU A 95 -12.90 7.59 -10.16
CA GLU A 95 -12.52 6.89 -11.38
C GLU A 95 -11.09 6.37 -11.30
N LEU A 96 -10.87 5.19 -11.87
CA LEU A 96 -9.58 4.53 -11.97
C LEU A 96 -8.91 4.83 -13.32
N PRO A 97 -7.58 4.96 -13.40
CA PRO A 97 -6.90 5.12 -14.67
C PRO A 97 -7.12 3.89 -15.56
N VAL A 98 -7.73 4.11 -16.72
CA VAL A 98 -8.02 3.05 -17.69
C VAL A 98 -6.79 2.62 -18.50
N GLU A 99 -5.78 3.49 -18.57
CA GLU A 99 -4.53 3.27 -19.29
C GLU A 99 -3.40 2.78 -18.38
N MET A 100 -2.66 1.76 -18.83
CA MET A 100 -1.55 1.18 -18.06
C MET A 100 -0.44 2.20 -17.77
N ASN A 101 -0.15 3.11 -18.70
CA ASN A 101 0.87 4.15 -18.48
C ASN A 101 0.43 5.15 -17.40
N ALA A 102 -0.84 5.59 -17.41
CA ALA A 102 -1.37 6.46 -16.38
C ALA A 102 -1.33 5.78 -15.00
N PHE A 103 -1.70 4.49 -14.94
CA PHE A 103 -1.62 3.71 -13.72
C PHE A 103 -0.17 3.57 -13.21
N LYS A 104 0.79 3.22 -14.08
CA LYS A 104 2.22 3.13 -13.73
C LYS A 104 2.76 4.46 -13.20
N SER A 105 2.45 5.57 -13.86
CA SER A 105 2.87 6.91 -13.42
C SER A 105 2.27 7.28 -12.07
N GLN A 106 1.01 6.92 -11.81
CA GLN A 106 0.38 7.13 -10.50
C GLN A 106 1.08 6.31 -9.41
N GLN A 107 1.25 5.00 -9.62
CA GLN A 107 1.90 4.10 -8.66
C GLN A 107 3.35 4.51 -8.39
N HIS A 108 4.08 4.96 -9.43
CA HIS A 108 5.43 5.48 -9.29
C HIS A 108 5.47 6.67 -8.33
N ARG A 109 4.60 7.67 -8.53
CA ARG A 109 4.53 8.86 -7.66
C ARG A 109 4.20 8.48 -6.21
N TRP A 110 3.23 7.60 -6.01
CA TRP A 110 2.85 7.15 -4.66
C TRP A 110 3.98 6.39 -3.96
N ALA A 111 4.68 5.49 -4.66
CA ALA A 111 5.80 4.74 -4.11
C ALA A 111 6.97 5.67 -3.76
N LYS A 112 7.35 6.57 -4.67
CA LYS A 112 8.41 7.56 -4.45
C LYS A 112 8.09 8.50 -3.29
N GLY A 113 6.89 9.08 -3.30
CA GLY A 113 6.43 10.00 -2.25
C GLY A 113 6.39 9.33 -0.87
N SER A 114 5.87 8.10 -0.79
CA SER A 114 5.81 7.36 0.48
C SER A 114 7.19 7.16 1.10
N ILE A 115 8.19 6.81 0.29
CA ILE A 115 9.57 6.66 0.78
C ILE A 115 10.17 8.02 1.17
N GLN A 116 9.93 9.09 0.41
CA GLN A 116 10.36 10.44 0.78
C GLN A 116 9.77 10.86 2.14
N THR A 117 8.47 10.66 2.35
CA THR A 117 7.81 10.92 3.64
C THR A 117 8.39 10.03 4.75
N GLY A 118 8.67 8.76 4.47
CA GLY A 118 9.34 7.86 5.40
C GLY A 118 10.71 8.39 5.82
N LEU A 119 11.59 8.74 4.88
CA LEU A 119 12.91 9.29 5.17
C LEU A 119 12.84 10.57 6.03
N LYS A 120 11.85 11.42 5.76
CA LYS A 120 11.64 12.69 6.45
C LYS A 120 11.10 12.50 7.89
N LEU A 121 10.06 11.69 8.05
CA LEU A 121 9.29 11.64 9.31
C LEU A 121 9.70 10.50 10.24
N LEU A 122 10.17 9.36 9.70
CA LEU A 122 10.45 8.16 10.47
C LEU A 122 11.48 8.38 11.60
N PRO A 123 12.60 9.13 11.40
CA PRO A 123 13.53 9.40 12.50
C PRO A 123 12.87 10.14 13.68
N SER A 124 11.98 11.09 13.40
CA SER A 124 11.23 11.83 14.42
C SER A 124 10.21 10.94 15.13
N ILE A 125 9.48 10.12 14.37
CA ILE A 125 8.50 9.16 14.92
C ILE A 125 9.18 8.18 15.87
N LEU A 126 10.32 7.60 15.47
CA LEU A 126 11.02 6.60 16.29
C LEU A 126 11.60 7.19 17.58
N ARG A 127 12.04 8.45 17.55
CA ARG A 127 12.55 9.19 18.72
C ARG A 127 11.46 9.76 19.64
N SER A 128 10.22 9.83 19.17
CA SER A 128 9.09 10.37 19.94
C SER A 128 8.73 9.53 21.17
N ARG A 129 7.85 10.05 22.03
CA ARG A 129 7.28 9.30 23.17
C ARG A 129 6.04 8.45 22.79
N LEU A 130 5.80 8.24 21.50
CA LEU A 130 4.66 7.45 21.03
C LEU A 130 4.75 5.97 21.48
N PRO A 131 3.62 5.30 21.71
CA PRO A 131 3.59 3.86 22.00
C PRO A 131 4.30 3.04 20.93
N LEU A 132 4.98 1.97 21.34
CA LEU A 132 5.74 1.09 20.44
C LEU A 132 4.89 0.59 19.27
N GLY A 133 3.64 0.20 19.51
CA GLY A 133 2.77 -0.28 18.44
C GLY A 133 2.44 0.77 17.37
N ILE A 134 2.45 2.07 17.70
CA ILE A 134 2.30 3.14 16.70
C ILE A 134 3.59 3.28 15.90
N LYS A 135 4.75 3.21 16.57
CA LYS A 135 6.07 3.29 15.94
C LYS A 135 6.31 2.13 14.97
N THR A 136 5.97 0.90 15.36
CA THR A 136 6.11 -0.29 14.52
C THR A 136 5.20 -0.19 13.30
N GLU A 137 3.94 0.18 13.48
CA GLU A 137 3.01 0.35 12.36
C GLU A 137 3.47 1.45 11.41
N ALA A 138 3.91 2.59 11.95
CA ALA A 138 4.46 3.70 11.16
C ALA A 138 5.70 3.27 10.37
N PHE A 139 6.59 2.49 10.98
CA PHE A 139 7.77 1.95 10.30
C PHE A 139 7.36 1.09 9.12
N PHE A 140 6.51 0.09 9.32
CA PHE A 140 6.10 -0.81 8.23
C PHE A 140 5.27 -0.08 7.16
N HIS A 141 4.38 0.83 7.56
CA HIS A 141 3.58 1.60 6.62
C HIS A 141 4.45 2.50 5.72
N LEU A 142 5.33 3.31 6.32
CA LEU A 142 6.17 4.27 5.57
C LEU A 142 7.30 3.60 4.77
N THR A 143 7.70 2.37 5.14
CA THR A 143 8.76 1.62 4.44
C THR A 143 8.23 0.50 3.55
N SER A 144 6.92 0.27 3.52
CA SER A 144 6.26 -0.83 2.79
C SER A 144 6.70 -0.94 1.32
N ASN A 145 6.88 0.19 0.63
CA ASN A 145 7.31 0.22 -0.77
C ASN A 145 8.74 -0.32 -1.01
N LEU A 146 9.58 -0.47 0.03
CA LEU A 146 10.86 -1.18 -0.09
C LEU A 146 10.69 -2.64 -0.51
N ALA A 147 9.50 -3.23 -0.26
CA ALA A 147 9.18 -4.59 -0.69
C ALA A 147 9.31 -4.79 -2.21
N TYR A 148 9.13 -3.74 -3.02
CA TYR A 148 9.36 -3.85 -4.47
C TYR A 148 10.84 -4.13 -4.80
N LEU A 149 11.79 -3.50 -4.10
CA LEU A 149 13.22 -3.82 -4.26
C LEU A 149 13.52 -5.26 -3.86
N LEU A 150 12.94 -5.73 -2.76
CA LEU A 150 13.07 -7.12 -2.33
C LEU A 150 12.48 -8.08 -3.36
N MET A 151 11.35 -7.73 -3.98
CA MET A 151 10.72 -8.53 -5.03
C MET A 151 11.60 -8.63 -6.28
N VAL A 152 12.22 -7.52 -6.71
CA VAL A 152 13.21 -7.54 -7.82
C VAL A 152 14.42 -8.41 -7.44
N ALA A 153 14.94 -8.26 -6.22
CA ALA A 153 16.07 -9.06 -5.74
C ALA A 153 15.72 -10.57 -5.74
N VAL A 154 14.57 -10.95 -5.19
CA VAL A 154 14.10 -12.35 -5.21
C VAL A 154 13.93 -12.87 -6.63
N SER A 155 13.40 -12.04 -7.54
CA SER A 155 13.23 -12.41 -8.95
C SER A 155 14.58 -12.68 -9.64
N LEU A 156 15.60 -11.86 -9.37
CA LEU A 156 16.95 -12.07 -9.88
C LEU A 156 17.64 -13.28 -9.26
N LEU A 157 17.41 -13.53 -7.96
CA LEU A 157 17.94 -14.67 -7.23
C LEU A 157 17.24 -15.99 -7.58
N TYR A 158 16.13 -15.96 -8.32
CA TYR A 158 15.40 -17.17 -8.67
C TYR A 158 16.27 -18.16 -9.46
N PHE A 159 17.05 -17.68 -10.42
CA PHE A 159 17.93 -18.54 -11.23
C PHE A 159 19.01 -19.28 -10.42
N PRO A 160 19.86 -18.62 -9.60
CA PRO A 160 20.83 -19.34 -8.78
C PRO A 160 20.17 -20.26 -7.75
N VAL A 161 19.02 -19.88 -7.20
CA VAL A 161 18.25 -20.72 -6.27
C VAL A 161 17.76 -22.00 -6.97
N MET A 162 17.30 -21.91 -8.23
CA MET A 162 16.91 -23.10 -9.01
C MET A 162 18.09 -24.06 -9.24
N ARG A 163 19.30 -23.55 -9.49
CA ARG A 163 20.50 -24.38 -9.67
C ARG A 163 20.93 -25.13 -8.41
N ILE A 164 20.68 -24.57 -7.23
CA ILE A 164 20.92 -25.26 -5.96
C ILE A 164 19.83 -26.31 -5.73
N ARG A 165 18.57 -25.97 -6.04
CA ARG A 165 17.40 -26.83 -5.84
C ARG A 165 17.39 -28.06 -6.73
N GLU A 166 17.99 -28.00 -7.91
CA GLU A 166 18.17 -29.16 -8.80
C GLU A 166 18.90 -30.32 -8.10
N LYS A 167 19.74 -30.04 -7.10
CA LYS A 167 20.49 -31.04 -6.33
C LYS A 167 19.74 -31.56 -5.09
N MET A 168 18.52 -31.08 -4.83
CA MET A 168 17.76 -31.43 -3.64
C MET A 168 16.73 -32.51 -3.92
N GLU A 169 16.58 -33.44 -2.97
CA GLU A 169 15.52 -34.43 -2.99
C GLU A 169 14.12 -33.77 -2.96
N TRP A 170 13.18 -34.33 -3.72
CA TRP A 170 11.82 -33.78 -3.91
C TRP A 170 11.06 -33.53 -2.60
N HIS A 171 11.22 -34.40 -1.59
CA HIS A 171 10.54 -34.25 -0.31
C HIS A 171 11.05 -33.05 0.50
N ARG A 172 12.35 -32.72 0.39
CA ARG A 172 12.93 -31.52 1.02
C ARG A 172 12.47 -30.26 0.30
N LEU A 173 12.34 -30.32 -1.02
CA LEU A 173 11.78 -29.22 -1.81
C LEU A 173 10.34 -28.93 -1.40
N LEU A 174 9.47 -29.95 -1.32
CA LEU A 174 8.09 -29.77 -0.88
C LEU A 174 7.99 -29.25 0.56
N ALA A 175 8.81 -29.76 1.47
CA ALA A 175 8.82 -29.32 2.87
C ALA A 175 9.19 -27.83 3.01
N LEU A 176 9.99 -27.28 2.09
CA LEU A 176 10.34 -25.86 2.05
C LEU A 176 9.30 -25.03 1.28
N ASP A 177 8.93 -25.48 0.09
CA ASP A 177 8.13 -24.68 -0.84
C ASP A 177 6.67 -24.61 -0.45
N LEU A 178 6.10 -25.70 0.04
CA LEU A 178 4.68 -25.73 0.35
C LEU A 178 4.33 -24.73 1.47
N PRO A 179 5.05 -24.66 2.60
CA PRO A 179 4.77 -23.63 3.60
C PRO A 179 4.99 -22.20 3.08
N ILE A 180 6.06 -21.96 2.32
CA ILE A 180 6.35 -20.63 1.75
C ILE A 180 5.24 -20.20 0.79
N PHE A 181 4.80 -21.11 -0.09
CA PHE A 181 3.73 -20.87 -1.03
C PHE A 181 2.39 -20.64 -0.32
N LEU A 182 2.04 -21.47 0.66
CA LEU A 182 0.79 -21.34 1.41
C LEU A 182 0.76 -20.06 2.24
N LEU A 183 1.85 -19.71 2.93
CA LEU A 183 1.92 -18.49 3.73
C LEU A 183 1.97 -17.24 2.85
N GLY A 184 2.81 -17.23 1.81
CA GLY A 184 2.95 -16.09 0.90
C GLY A 184 1.72 -15.88 0.02
N THR A 185 1.40 -16.85 -0.83
CA THR A 185 0.28 -16.75 -1.76
C THR A 185 -1.05 -16.79 -1.00
N GLY A 186 -1.20 -17.70 -0.05
CA GLY A 186 -2.46 -17.86 0.70
C GLY A 186 -2.82 -16.61 1.51
N SER A 187 -1.85 -15.92 2.13
CA SER A 187 -2.14 -14.67 2.85
C SER A 187 -2.58 -13.54 1.91
N VAL A 188 -1.93 -13.37 0.76
CA VAL A 188 -2.30 -12.36 -0.25
C VAL A 188 -3.69 -12.65 -0.82
N LEU A 189 -3.98 -13.92 -1.12
CA LEU A 189 -5.31 -14.33 -1.59
C LEU A 189 -6.37 -14.10 -0.51
N ALA A 190 -6.11 -14.50 0.73
CA ALA A 190 -7.04 -14.28 1.83
C ALA A 190 -7.33 -12.79 2.04
N PHE A 191 -6.29 -11.95 2.00
CA PHE A 191 -6.41 -10.49 2.13
C PHE A 191 -7.36 -9.91 1.09
N TYR A 192 -7.15 -10.19 -0.20
CA TYR A 192 -8.01 -9.66 -1.26
C TYR A 192 -9.40 -10.29 -1.29
N LEU A 193 -9.53 -11.59 -1.07
CA LEU A 193 -10.83 -12.26 -1.06
C LEU A 193 -11.71 -11.77 0.11
N LEU A 194 -11.13 -11.58 1.30
CA LEU A 194 -11.86 -11.05 2.45
C LEU A 194 -12.24 -9.58 2.25
N SER A 195 -11.34 -8.75 1.71
CA SER A 195 -11.67 -7.38 1.32
C SER A 195 -12.86 -7.33 0.37
N GLN A 196 -12.87 -8.18 -0.66
CA GLN A 196 -13.95 -8.21 -1.64
C GLN A 196 -15.25 -8.77 -1.08
N LYS A 197 -15.19 -9.74 -0.16
CA LYS A 197 -16.35 -10.21 0.58
C LYS A 197 -16.99 -9.08 1.40
N GLU A 198 -16.18 -8.25 2.06
CA GLU A 198 -16.68 -7.13 2.86
C GLU A 198 -17.32 -6.04 1.99
N VAL A 199 -16.71 -5.70 0.84
CA VAL A 199 -17.22 -4.63 -0.04
C VAL A 199 -18.44 -5.07 -0.85
N ARG A 200 -18.45 -6.32 -1.32
CA ARG A 200 -19.44 -6.81 -2.31
C ARG A 200 -20.38 -7.89 -1.79
N GLY A 201 -20.20 -8.34 -0.56
CA GLY A 201 -20.89 -9.50 0.00
C GLY A 201 -20.44 -10.86 -0.57
N SER A 202 -19.53 -10.89 -1.54
CA SER A 202 -19.08 -12.14 -2.20
C SER A 202 -17.66 -12.06 -2.73
N TRP A 203 -16.90 -13.14 -2.54
CA TRP A 203 -15.52 -13.31 -3.02
C TRP A 203 -15.43 -14.11 -4.33
N LYS A 204 -16.51 -14.76 -4.75
CA LYS A 204 -16.49 -15.72 -5.87
C LYS A 204 -16.09 -15.06 -7.20
N GLY A 205 -16.56 -13.84 -7.44
CA GLY A 205 -16.23 -13.08 -8.65
C GLY A 205 -14.72 -12.77 -8.74
N THR A 206 -14.11 -12.44 -7.60
CA THR A 206 -12.70 -12.05 -7.48
C THR A 206 -11.75 -13.17 -7.89
N LEU A 207 -12.14 -14.44 -7.74
CA LEU A 207 -11.30 -15.58 -8.15
C LEU A 207 -10.87 -15.50 -9.62
N ARG A 208 -11.73 -14.95 -10.48
CA ARG A 208 -11.46 -14.79 -11.92
C ARG A 208 -10.42 -13.69 -12.18
N ASP A 209 -10.36 -12.70 -11.30
CA ASP A 209 -9.43 -11.57 -11.42
C ASP A 209 -8.06 -11.87 -10.78
N LEU A 210 -7.95 -12.91 -9.91
CA LEU A 210 -6.72 -13.25 -9.19
C LEU A 210 -5.47 -13.41 -10.08
N PRO A 211 -5.51 -14.13 -11.22
CA PRO A 211 -4.33 -14.26 -12.07
C PRO A 211 -3.87 -12.89 -12.60
N CYS A 212 -4.81 -12.05 -13.04
CA CYS A 212 -4.51 -10.70 -13.53
C CYS A 212 -4.00 -9.80 -12.40
N LEU A 213 -4.59 -9.92 -11.20
CA LEU A 213 -4.17 -9.20 -10.01
C LEU A 213 -2.70 -9.50 -9.65
N MET A 214 -2.33 -10.78 -9.63
CA MET A 214 -0.96 -11.21 -9.35
C MET A 214 0.00 -10.73 -10.44
N ALA A 215 -0.39 -10.85 -11.71
CA ALA A 215 0.43 -10.41 -12.84
C ALA A 215 0.69 -8.90 -12.83
N VAL A 216 -0.34 -8.08 -12.57
CA VAL A 216 -0.19 -6.62 -12.48
C VAL A 216 0.63 -6.24 -11.25
N GLY A 217 0.37 -6.86 -10.09
CA GLY A 217 1.12 -6.59 -8.86
C GLY A 217 2.62 -6.87 -9.02
N MET A 218 2.98 -8.00 -9.61
CA MET A 218 4.38 -8.32 -9.93
C MET A 218 4.93 -7.42 -11.03
N GLY A 219 4.16 -7.14 -12.09
CA GLY A 219 4.61 -6.33 -13.23
C GLY A 219 4.93 -4.87 -12.86
N LEU A 220 4.29 -4.33 -11.82
CA LEU A 220 4.59 -3.00 -11.29
C LEU A 220 5.90 -2.94 -10.50
N CYS A 221 6.47 -4.07 -10.08
CA CYS A 221 7.60 -4.07 -9.17
C CYS A 221 8.80 -3.31 -9.75
N VAL A 222 9.12 -3.49 -11.03
CA VAL A 222 10.24 -2.79 -11.69
C VAL A 222 10.05 -1.27 -11.68
N ASN A 223 8.86 -0.81 -12.07
CA ASN A 223 8.52 0.62 -12.10
C ASN A 223 8.57 1.26 -10.72
N ASN A 224 8.04 0.57 -9.70
CA ASN A 224 7.99 1.09 -8.34
C ASN A 224 9.34 0.94 -7.63
N SER A 225 10.14 -0.08 -7.94
CA SER A 225 11.53 -0.21 -7.50
C SER A 225 12.38 0.96 -7.99
N GLN A 226 12.22 1.36 -9.25
CA GLN A 226 12.87 2.58 -9.75
C GLN A 226 12.45 3.81 -8.93
N ALA A 227 11.15 3.97 -8.67
CA ALA A 227 10.61 5.06 -7.86
C ALA A 227 11.23 5.13 -6.45
N VAL A 228 11.36 3.97 -5.82
CA VAL A 228 11.98 3.82 -4.49
C VAL A 228 13.46 4.19 -4.53
N LEU A 229 14.22 3.71 -5.53
CA LEU A 229 15.64 4.07 -5.68
C LEU A 229 15.82 5.57 -5.92
N GLU A 230 14.97 6.18 -6.74
CA GLU A 230 15.00 7.63 -6.95
C GLU A 230 14.74 8.42 -5.66
N ALA A 231 13.80 7.96 -4.82
CA ALA A 231 13.56 8.57 -3.51
C ALA A 231 14.78 8.44 -2.59
N LEU A 232 15.37 7.23 -2.48
CA LEU A 232 16.53 6.97 -1.63
C LEU A 232 17.77 7.76 -2.07
N LEU A 233 17.93 7.98 -3.38
CA LEU A 233 19.03 8.77 -3.97
C LEU A 233 18.75 10.27 -4.01
N GLY A 234 17.58 10.73 -3.55
CA GLY A 234 17.23 12.16 -3.53
C GLY A 234 17.02 12.80 -4.91
N ARG A 235 16.70 12.01 -5.95
CA ARG A 235 16.51 12.52 -7.32
C ARG A 235 15.16 13.26 -7.44
N ARG A 236 15.22 14.54 -7.80
CA ARG A 236 14.05 15.35 -8.21
C ARG A 236 13.89 15.18 -9.73
N THR A 237 12.89 14.42 -10.14
CA THR A 237 12.43 14.30 -11.53
C THR A 237 11.00 14.78 -11.60
#